data_AF-A0A0Q5J9A4-F1
#
_entry.id   AF-A0A0Q5J9A4-F1
#
_cell.length_a   1.000
_cell.length_b   1.000
_cell.length_c   1.000
_cell.angle_alpha   90.00
_cell.angle_beta   90.00
_cell.angle_gamma   90.00
#
_symmetry.space_group_name_H-M   'P 1'
#
loop_
_entity.id
_entity.type
_entity.pdbx_description
1 polymer ?
#
loop_
_entity_poly.entity_id
_entity_poly.type
_entity_poly.pdbx_seq_one_letter_code
_entity_poly.pdbx_strand_id
1 'polypeptide(L)'
;MIARPLYALLATLALGACAHTAATPVPATVTETSAMSSSADHVPADPSKSGPRSAKEALERVLELIRTSASIESFTADHVSRAMGQPVQHRDDGSGRFGASGVLTRDWNYGFGVNKTEVKGAWFEFLFLPNPPEASPSMSDICQIDFETYAAHLEKMGFSRKRNVVEDGRWMSEIFQRPGMRVELFPRGEADAPPERATHQCVEWV
;
A
#
# COMPACT_ATOMS: atom_id res chain seq x y z
N MET A 1 52.85 16.42 -6.06
CA MET A 1 52.61 16.99 -7.41
C MET A 1 51.11 16.97 -7.64
N ILE A 2 50.39 18.08 -7.38
CA ILE A 2 50.04 19.17 -8.33
C ILE A 2 49.12 18.60 -9.45
N ALA A 3 47.90 19.04 -9.73
CA ALA A 3 47.18 20.28 -9.40
C ALA A 3 45.65 20.09 -9.45
N ARG A 4 44.93 20.94 -8.71
CA ARG A 4 43.53 21.34 -8.95
C ARG A 4 43.47 22.31 -10.15
N PRO A 5 42.30 22.47 -10.77
CA PRO A 5 41.88 23.80 -11.21
C PRO A 5 40.61 24.25 -10.49
N LEU A 6 40.73 25.40 -9.85
CA LEU A 6 39.65 26.32 -9.56
C LEU A 6 39.18 26.98 -10.87
N TYR A 7 37.87 27.19 -11.02
CA TYR A 7 37.36 28.39 -11.67
C TYR A 7 36.18 28.93 -10.85
N ALA A 8 36.33 30.19 -10.45
CA ALA A 8 35.36 31.02 -9.78
C ALA A 8 34.91 32.12 -10.74
N LEU A 9 33.61 32.46 -10.72
CA LEU A 9 32.99 33.72 -11.18
C LEU A 9 31.50 33.64 -10.76
N LEU A 10 31.00 34.22 -9.67
CA LEU A 10 30.82 35.60 -9.18
C LEU A 10 29.83 36.50 -9.97
N ALA A 11 28.96 37.15 -9.18
CA ALA A 11 28.11 38.34 -9.38
C ALA A 11 26.66 38.11 -9.91
N THR A 12 25.56 38.70 -9.40
CA THR A 12 25.20 39.70 -8.34
C THR A 12 23.64 39.75 -8.29
N LEU A 13 22.95 39.77 -7.12
CA LEU A 13 22.24 40.91 -6.46
C LEU A 13 21.57 41.92 -7.43
N ALA A 14 20.35 42.47 -7.27
CA ALA A 14 19.32 42.60 -6.22
C ALA A 14 17.99 43.02 -6.94
N LEU A 15 16.79 42.98 -6.37
CA LEU A 15 16.19 44.01 -5.51
C LEU A 15 14.81 43.52 -5.03
N GLY A 16 14.49 43.78 -3.76
CA GLY A 16 13.13 43.71 -3.24
C GLY A 16 12.43 45.07 -3.28
N ALA A 17 11.09 45.04 -3.22
CA ALA A 17 10.27 46.07 -2.59
C ALA A 17 8.88 45.50 -2.29
N CYS A 18 8.46 45.62 -1.02
CA CYS A 18 7.12 45.33 -0.54
C CYS A 18 6.16 46.49 -0.88
N ALA A 19 4.88 46.21 -1.08
CA ALA A 19 3.81 47.15 -0.72
C ALA A 19 2.54 46.37 -0.36
N HIS A 20 2.22 46.36 0.92
CA HIS A 20 0.88 46.07 1.42
C HIS A 20 0.01 47.31 1.22
N THR A 21 -1.13 47.17 0.56
CA THR A 21 -2.26 48.09 0.76
C THR A 21 -3.54 47.26 0.82
N ALA A 22 -4.10 47.17 2.02
CA ALA A 22 -5.47 46.76 2.24
C ALA A 22 -6.40 47.90 1.81
N ALA A 23 -7.38 47.61 0.96
CA ALA A 23 -8.53 48.47 0.76
C ALA A 23 -9.79 47.59 0.82
N THR A 24 -10.58 47.86 1.85
CA THR A 24 -11.87 47.27 2.21
C THR A 24 -12.90 47.41 1.07
N PRO A 25 -13.67 46.37 0.74
CA PRO A 25 -14.93 46.55 0.03
C PRO A 25 -16.08 46.80 1.03
N VAL A 26 -16.78 47.90 0.79
CA VAL A 26 -18.08 48.28 1.35
C VAL A 26 -19.12 47.16 1.10
N PRO A 27 -20.06 46.90 2.03
CA PRO A 27 -21.02 45.81 1.89
C PRO A 27 -22.09 46.16 0.86
N ALA A 28 -22.19 45.37 -0.21
CA ALA A 28 -23.36 45.37 -1.07
C ALA A 28 -24.35 44.32 -0.55
N THR A 29 -25.46 44.80 0.02
CA THR A 29 -26.67 44.03 0.25
C THR A 29 -27.20 43.54 -1.09
N VAL A 30 -27.26 42.23 -1.29
CA VAL A 30 -28.04 41.60 -2.39
C VAL A 30 -29.02 40.65 -1.73
N THR A 31 -30.30 41.02 -1.78
CA THR A 31 -31.43 40.15 -1.43
C THR A 31 -32.02 39.59 -2.73
N GLU A 32 -32.47 38.34 -2.63
CA GLU A 32 -33.38 37.59 -3.51
C GLU A 32 -32.78 36.68 -4.61
N THR A 33 -32.79 35.40 -4.26
CA THR A 33 -33.60 34.35 -4.90
C THR A 33 -33.54 34.22 -6.41
N SER A 34 -32.82 33.20 -6.89
CA SER A 34 -33.46 32.22 -7.77
C SER A 34 -32.71 30.89 -7.77
N ALA A 35 -33.50 29.84 -7.77
CA ALA A 35 -33.10 28.45 -7.82
C ALA A 35 -32.22 28.14 -9.03
N MET A 36 -31.19 27.33 -8.82
CA MET A 36 -30.77 26.40 -9.86
C MET A 36 -30.46 25.05 -9.22
N SER A 37 -31.36 24.11 -9.52
CA SER A 37 -31.17 22.68 -9.40
C SER A 37 -29.76 22.31 -9.86
N SER A 38 -29.01 21.72 -8.95
CA SER A 38 -27.96 20.77 -9.29
C SER A 38 -28.12 19.61 -8.33
N SER A 39 -29.16 18.81 -8.59
CA SER A 39 -29.05 17.38 -8.34
C SER A 39 -27.93 16.90 -9.25
N ALA A 40 -26.70 17.02 -8.78
CA ALA A 40 -25.71 16.05 -9.18
C ALA A 40 -26.33 14.72 -8.80
N ASP A 41 -26.60 13.87 -9.79
CA ASP A 41 -26.74 12.43 -9.56
C ASP A 41 -25.40 11.97 -8.95
N HIS A 42 -25.24 12.24 -7.66
CA HIS A 42 -24.29 11.58 -6.81
C HIS A 42 -24.89 10.20 -6.62
N VAL A 43 -24.75 9.35 -7.63
CA VAL A 43 -24.78 7.90 -7.41
C VAL A 43 -23.83 7.70 -6.24
N PRO A 44 -24.31 7.30 -5.05
CA PRO A 44 -23.42 7.07 -3.94
C PRO A 44 -22.36 6.11 -4.45
N ALA A 45 -21.09 6.52 -4.43
CA ALA A 45 -20.01 5.60 -4.71
C ALA A 45 -20.26 4.42 -3.78
N ASP A 46 -20.54 3.24 -4.35
CA ASP A 46 -20.80 2.05 -3.56
C ASP A 46 -19.62 1.91 -2.59
N PRO A 47 -19.82 2.07 -1.28
CA PRO A 47 -18.73 2.03 -0.31
C PRO A 47 -17.98 0.69 -0.37
N SER A 48 -18.62 -0.33 -0.95
CA SER A 48 -18.10 -1.67 -1.20
C SER A 48 -17.15 -1.76 -2.41
N LYS A 49 -17.04 -0.69 -3.22
CA LYS A 49 -16.17 -0.58 -4.41
C LYS A 49 -14.98 0.36 -4.21
N SER A 50 -14.84 0.93 -3.02
CA SER A 50 -13.57 1.54 -2.61
C SER A 50 -12.69 0.42 -2.06
N GLY A 51 -11.49 0.23 -2.60
CA GLY A 51 -10.50 -0.69 -2.04
C GLY A 51 -10.18 -0.40 -0.57
N PRO A 52 -9.27 -1.16 0.05
CA PRO A 52 -8.88 -0.95 1.44
C PRO A 52 -8.61 0.52 1.77
N ARG A 53 -9.18 1.00 2.88
CA ARG A 53 -9.02 2.37 3.39
C ARG A 53 -7.95 2.48 4.49
N SER A 54 -7.47 1.34 4.97
CA SER A 54 -6.39 1.24 5.96
C SER A 54 -5.55 -0.01 5.71
N ALA A 55 -4.34 -0.03 6.26
CA ALA A 55 -3.47 -1.20 6.20
C ALA A 55 -4.09 -2.41 6.92
N LYS A 56 -4.75 -2.18 8.07
CA LYS A 56 -5.50 -3.21 8.80
C LYS A 56 -6.56 -3.85 7.92
N GLU A 57 -7.40 -3.02 7.29
CA GLU A 57 -8.44 -3.51 6.39
C GLU A 57 -7.87 -4.26 5.19
N ALA A 58 -6.75 -3.80 4.62
CA ALA A 58 -6.11 -4.47 3.50
C ALA A 58 -5.64 -5.88 3.88
N LEU A 59 -4.94 -6.02 5.00
CA LEU A 59 -4.48 -7.29 5.54
C LEU A 59 -5.64 -8.22 5.93
N GLU A 60 -6.70 -7.68 6.55
CA GLU A 60 -7.91 -8.45 6.89
C GLU A 60 -8.63 -8.98 5.65
N ARG A 61 -8.71 -8.20 4.56
CA ARG A 61 -9.27 -8.65 3.28
C ARG A 61 -8.43 -9.76 2.64
N VAL A 62 -7.10 -9.71 2.75
CA VAL A 62 -6.22 -10.81 2.32
C VAL A 62 -6.42 -12.06 3.17
N LEU A 63 -6.52 -11.93 4.50
CA LEU A 63 -6.84 -13.05 5.39
C LEU A 63 -8.19 -13.68 5.02
N GLU A 64 -9.19 -12.86 4.69
CA GLU A 64 -10.49 -13.36 4.25
C GLU A 64 -10.40 -14.13 2.93
N LEU A 65 -9.66 -13.59 1.95
CA LEU A 65 -9.41 -14.27 0.66
C LEU A 65 -8.74 -15.63 0.87
N ILE A 66 -7.76 -15.72 1.78
CA ILE A 66 -7.09 -16.98 2.15
C ILE A 66 -8.07 -17.93 2.85
N ARG A 67 -8.90 -17.42 3.75
CA ARG A 67 -9.86 -18.21 4.53
C ARG A 67 -10.91 -18.88 3.65
N THR A 68 -11.40 -18.17 2.63
CA THR A 68 -12.47 -18.65 1.72
C THR A 68 -11.94 -19.44 0.53
N SER A 69 -10.62 -19.67 0.44
CA SER A 69 -9.97 -20.32 -0.70
C SER A 69 -9.28 -21.63 -0.31
N ALA A 70 -9.59 -22.71 -1.03
CA ALA A 70 -8.91 -24.00 -0.83
C ALA A 70 -7.50 -24.03 -1.44
N SER A 71 -7.27 -23.32 -2.54
CA SER A 71 -5.98 -23.27 -3.25
C SER A 71 -5.77 -21.95 -3.96
N ILE A 72 -4.56 -21.71 -4.50
CA ILE A 72 -4.28 -20.53 -5.32
C ILE A 72 -5.11 -20.50 -6.61
N GLU A 73 -5.59 -21.64 -7.09
CA GLU A 73 -6.40 -21.73 -8.31
C GLU A 73 -7.76 -21.05 -8.16
N SER A 74 -8.26 -20.87 -6.93
CA SER A 74 -9.49 -20.11 -6.67
C SER A 74 -9.29 -18.60 -6.70
N PHE A 75 -8.06 -18.09 -6.88
CA PHE A 75 -7.77 -16.66 -6.95
C PHE A 75 -8.03 -16.17 -8.38
N THR A 76 -9.29 -16.20 -8.79
CA THR A 76 -9.73 -15.59 -10.06
C THR A 76 -9.88 -14.08 -9.91
N ALA A 77 -9.87 -13.34 -11.03
CA ALA A 77 -10.05 -11.89 -11.02
C ALA A 77 -11.31 -11.46 -10.25
N ASP A 78 -12.43 -12.15 -10.46
CA ASP A 78 -13.70 -11.87 -9.77
C ASP A 78 -13.66 -12.20 -8.28
N HIS A 79 -12.97 -13.26 -7.89
CA HIS A 79 -12.86 -13.61 -6.47
C HIS A 79 -11.97 -12.61 -5.73
N VAL A 80 -10.80 -12.29 -6.28
CA VAL A 80 -9.86 -11.32 -5.72
C VAL A 80 -10.49 -9.93 -5.68
N SER A 81 -11.12 -9.49 -6.77
CA SER A 81 -11.82 -8.19 -6.83
C SER A 81 -12.90 -8.04 -5.76
N ARG A 82 -13.71 -9.09 -5.54
CA ARG A 82 -14.75 -9.09 -4.50
C ARG A 82 -14.16 -9.10 -3.10
N ALA A 83 -13.18 -9.96 -2.82
CA ALA A 83 -12.55 -10.05 -1.51
C ALA A 83 -11.83 -8.74 -1.14
N MET A 84 -11.14 -8.13 -2.12
CA MET A 84 -10.44 -6.87 -1.95
C MET A 84 -11.34 -5.64 -2.09
N GLY A 85 -12.62 -5.79 -2.46
CA GLY A 85 -13.56 -4.68 -2.66
C GLY A 85 -13.08 -3.62 -3.67
N GLN A 86 -12.29 -4.03 -4.65
CA GLN A 86 -11.71 -3.14 -5.67
C GLN A 86 -11.59 -3.88 -7.01
N PRO A 87 -12.04 -3.27 -8.12
CA PRO A 87 -11.83 -3.83 -9.45
C PRO A 87 -10.35 -4.07 -9.77
N VAL A 88 -10.05 -5.25 -10.29
CA VAL A 88 -8.72 -5.60 -10.81
C VAL A 88 -8.65 -5.36 -12.31
N GLN A 89 -7.46 -5.00 -12.79
CA GLN A 89 -7.19 -4.82 -14.22
C GLN A 89 -6.31 -5.96 -14.71
N HIS A 90 -6.69 -6.55 -15.84
CA HIS A 90 -5.85 -7.52 -16.54
C HIS A 90 -4.71 -6.79 -17.26
N ARG A 91 -3.60 -7.50 -17.44
CA ARG A 91 -2.50 -7.03 -18.28
C ARG A 91 -2.77 -7.43 -19.73
N ASP A 92 -2.65 -6.46 -20.64
CA ASP A 92 -2.83 -6.66 -22.08
C ASP A 92 -1.59 -7.28 -22.75
N ASP A 93 -1.06 -8.34 -22.15
CA ASP A 93 0.17 -9.02 -22.58
C ASP A 93 -0.03 -10.54 -22.76
N GLY A 94 -1.27 -11.03 -22.65
CA GLY A 94 -1.62 -12.45 -22.77
C GLY A 94 -1.17 -13.32 -21.60
N SER A 95 -0.54 -12.77 -20.57
CA SER A 95 -0.03 -13.52 -19.40
C SER A 95 -1.13 -14.02 -18.47
N GLY A 96 -2.34 -13.46 -18.60
CA GLY A 96 -3.45 -13.71 -17.66
C GLY A 96 -3.23 -13.08 -16.28
N ARG A 97 -2.19 -12.25 -16.11
CA ARG A 97 -1.95 -11.51 -14.87
C ARG A 97 -3.00 -10.43 -14.68
N PHE A 98 -3.37 -10.19 -13.43
CA PHE A 98 -4.24 -9.10 -13.07
C PHE A 98 -3.87 -8.56 -11.69
N GLY A 99 -4.26 -7.31 -11.43
CA GLY A 99 -4.06 -6.71 -10.12
C GLY A 99 -4.67 -5.33 -10.00
N ALA A 100 -4.52 -4.74 -8.82
CA ALA A 100 -4.93 -3.38 -8.55
C ALA A 100 -3.99 -2.76 -7.51
N SER A 101 -4.04 -1.44 -7.39
CA SER A 101 -3.28 -0.67 -6.41
C SER A 101 -4.11 0.50 -5.92
N GLY A 102 -3.72 1.06 -4.77
CA GLY A 102 -4.37 2.23 -4.20
C GLY A 102 -3.47 2.97 -3.21
N VAL A 103 -3.97 4.11 -2.75
CA VAL A 103 -3.30 4.96 -1.75
C VAL A 103 -3.85 4.60 -0.36
N LEU A 104 -2.98 4.44 0.64
CA LEU A 104 -3.39 4.27 2.05
C LEU A 104 -3.18 5.56 2.84
N THR A 105 -1.97 6.10 2.76
CA THR A 105 -1.58 7.32 3.47
C THR A 105 -0.77 8.20 2.52
N ARG A 106 -0.30 9.35 3.01
CA ARG A 106 0.62 10.20 2.25
C ARG A 106 1.89 9.44 1.84
N ASP A 107 2.38 8.58 2.73
CA ASP A 107 3.69 7.95 2.61
C ASP A 107 3.59 6.48 2.13
N TRP A 108 2.36 5.96 2.00
CA TRP A 108 2.10 4.55 1.70
C TRP A 108 1.00 4.33 0.66
N ASN A 109 1.32 3.50 -0.32
CA ASN A 109 0.41 2.84 -1.24
C ASN A 109 0.32 1.34 -0.91
N TYR A 110 -0.59 0.65 -1.58
CA TYR A 110 -0.64 -0.82 -1.62
C TYR A 110 -0.81 -1.32 -3.05
N GLY A 111 -0.35 -2.54 -3.29
CA GLY A 111 -0.57 -3.27 -4.52
C GLY A 111 -0.95 -4.71 -4.22
N PHE A 112 -1.81 -5.28 -5.05
CA PHE A 112 -2.09 -6.71 -5.01
C PHE A 112 -2.39 -7.26 -6.40
N GLY A 113 -2.17 -8.55 -6.59
CA GLY A 113 -2.49 -9.20 -7.86
C GLY A 113 -2.10 -10.65 -7.93
N VAL A 114 -2.57 -11.30 -8.99
CA VAL A 114 -2.12 -12.64 -9.36
C VAL A 114 -1.14 -12.51 -10.51
N ASN A 115 0.06 -13.00 -10.26
CA ASN A 115 1.08 -13.21 -11.25
C ASN A 115 1.04 -14.65 -11.76
N LYS A 116 1.57 -14.87 -12.97
CA LYS A 116 1.65 -16.20 -13.56
C LYS A 116 2.86 -16.29 -14.49
N THR A 117 3.59 -17.39 -14.39
CA THR A 117 4.61 -17.78 -15.36
C THR A 117 4.47 -19.26 -15.66
N GLU A 118 5.01 -19.70 -16.80
CA GLU A 118 5.02 -21.12 -17.16
C GLU A 118 5.77 -21.97 -16.12
N VAL A 119 6.84 -21.42 -15.54
CA VAL A 119 7.71 -22.15 -14.61
C VAL A 119 7.17 -22.19 -13.19
N LYS A 120 6.71 -21.04 -12.64
CA LYS A 120 6.27 -20.94 -11.24
C LYS A 120 4.77 -21.21 -11.05
N GLY A 121 4.00 -21.31 -12.13
CA GLY A 121 2.55 -21.32 -12.05
C GLY A 121 1.99 -19.96 -11.62
N ALA A 122 0.78 -19.95 -11.05
CA ALA A 122 0.13 -18.76 -10.53
C ALA A 122 0.50 -18.52 -9.06
N TRP A 123 0.70 -17.26 -8.69
CA TRP A 123 0.86 -16.85 -7.29
C TRP A 123 0.23 -15.48 -7.07
N PHE A 124 -0.22 -15.24 -5.85
CA PHE A 124 -0.77 -13.95 -5.42
C PHE A 124 0.31 -13.20 -4.64
N GLU A 125 0.34 -11.88 -4.79
CA GLU A 125 1.17 -10.99 -3.98
C GLU A 125 0.30 -9.87 -3.43
N PHE A 126 0.51 -9.53 -2.17
CA PHE A 126 0.05 -8.29 -1.55
C PHE A 126 1.25 -7.57 -0.92
N LEU A 127 1.47 -6.30 -1.26
CA LEU A 127 2.57 -5.52 -0.72
C LEU A 127 2.18 -4.09 -0.39
N PHE A 128 2.80 -3.56 0.65
CA PHE A 128 2.84 -2.11 0.89
C PHE A 128 3.96 -1.48 0.06
N LEU A 129 3.65 -0.37 -0.58
CA LEU A 129 4.54 0.34 -1.51
C LEU A 129 4.84 1.73 -0.94
N PRO A 130 6.11 2.11 -0.75
CA PRO A 130 6.44 3.45 -0.30
C PRO A 130 6.01 4.51 -1.33
N ASN A 131 5.65 5.69 -0.85
CA ASN A 131 5.31 6.85 -1.66
C ASN A 131 6.12 8.08 -1.19
N PRO A 132 7.09 8.58 -1.99
CA PRO A 132 7.48 8.11 -3.32
C PRO A 132 8.22 6.74 -3.28
N PRO A 133 8.35 6.01 -4.40
CA PRO A 133 8.87 4.64 -4.44
C PRO A 133 10.30 4.45 -3.90
N GLU A 134 11.13 5.49 -3.97
CA GLU A 134 12.50 5.49 -3.46
C GLU A 134 12.61 5.76 -1.95
N ALA A 135 11.50 6.11 -1.29
CA ALA A 135 11.48 6.36 0.13
C ALA A 135 11.49 5.06 0.95
N SER A 136 11.95 5.18 2.21
CA SER A 136 11.83 4.13 3.23
C SER A 136 11.11 4.67 4.46
N PRO A 137 9.82 5.02 4.35
CA PRO A 137 9.05 5.55 5.48
C PRO A 137 8.90 4.50 6.57
N SER A 138 8.71 4.95 7.81
CA SER A 138 8.38 4.05 8.91
C SER A 138 7.09 3.28 8.63
N MET A 139 7.03 2.01 9.06
CA MET A 139 5.81 1.19 8.99
C MET A 139 4.74 1.64 10.00
N SER A 140 5.04 2.57 10.92
CA SER A 140 4.15 3.02 12.00
C SER A 140 2.68 3.14 11.57
N ASP A 141 2.45 3.84 10.46
CA ASP A 141 1.10 4.16 9.97
C ASP A 141 0.35 2.94 9.43
N ILE A 142 1.09 1.90 9.02
CA ILE A 142 0.57 0.67 8.41
C ILE A 142 0.72 -0.57 9.31
N CYS A 143 1.41 -0.46 10.45
CA CYS A 143 1.61 -1.52 11.44
C CYS A 143 0.43 -1.67 12.41
N GLN A 144 -0.79 -1.68 11.87
CA GLN A 144 -2.02 -1.75 12.65
C GLN A 144 -2.41 -3.19 13.03
N ILE A 145 -1.86 -4.17 12.30
CA ILE A 145 -1.81 -5.58 12.66
C ILE A 145 -0.34 -5.95 12.66
N ASP A 146 0.17 -6.41 13.81
CA ASP A 146 1.55 -6.89 13.91
C ASP A 146 1.72 -8.25 13.25
N PHE A 147 2.98 -8.62 13.01
CA PHE A 147 3.33 -9.85 12.32
C PHE A 147 2.78 -11.11 13.02
N GLU A 148 2.91 -11.18 14.35
CA GLU A 148 2.50 -12.35 15.13
C GLU A 148 0.98 -12.52 15.17
N THR A 149 0.23 -11.42 15.21
CA THR A 149 -1.24 -11.42 15.13
C THR A 149 -1.68 -11.97 13.78
N TYR A 150 -1.08 -11.50 12.68
CA TYR A 150 -1.39 -12.00 11.34
C TYR A 150 -1.01 -13.49 11.19
N ALA A 151 0.18 -13.88 11.67
CA ALA A 151 0.64 -15.27 11.68
C ALA A 151 -0.33 -16.18 12.45
N ALA A 152 -0.81 -15.76 13.63
CA ALA A 152 -1.77 -16.51 14.42
C ALA A 152 -3.12 -16.69 13.70
N HIS A 153 -3.52 -15.75 12.83
CA HIS A 153 -4.70 -15.94 11.98
C HIS A 153 -4.49 -17.06 10.96
N LEU A 154 -3.32 -17.15 10.33
CA LEU A 154 -3.00 -18.25 9.42
C LEU A 154 -2.97 -19.60 10.14
N GLU A 155 -2.35 -19.68 11.32
CA GLU A 155 -2.33 -20.92 12.10
C GLU A 155 -3.74 -21.39 12.49
N LYS A 156 -4.63 -20.46 12.89
CA LYS A 156 -6.06 -20.75 13.15
C LYS A 156 -6.79 -21.27 11.91
N MET A 157 -6.31 -20.95 10.71
CA MET A 157 -6.84 -21.47 9.43
C MET A 157 -6.22 -22.83 9.04
N GLY A 158 -5.46 -23.46 9.93
CA GLY A 158 -4.91 -24.80 9.74
C GLY A 158 -3.58 -24.83 8.98
N PHE A 159 -2.89 -23.69 8.84
CA PHE A 159 -1.55 -23.67 8.27
C PHE A 159 -0.50 -24.08 9.30
N SER A 160 0.46 -24.91 8.88
CA SER A 160 1.70 -25.15 9.63
C SER A 160 2.72 -24.05 9.33
N ARG A 161 3.24 -23.43 10.39
CA ARG A 161 4.24 -22.35 10.34
C ARG A 161 5.66 -22.91 10.30
N LYS A 162 6.50 -22.38 9.39
CA LYS A 162 7.93 -22.70 9.28
C LYS A 162 8.73 -21.42 9.07
N ARG A 163 9.78 -21.21 9.88
CA ARG A 163 10.70 -20.10 9.68
C ARG A 163 11.56 -20.30 8.43
N ASN A 164 11.69 -19.25 7.62
CA ASN A 164 12.59 -19.20 6.49
C ASN A 164 13.80 -18.33 6.85
N VAL A 165 14.98 -18.92 6.79
CA VAL A 165 16.26 -18.26 7.09
C VAL A 165 17.13 -18.30 5.86
N VAL A 166 17.86 -17.21 5.61
CA VAL A 166 18.90 -17.17 4.58
C VAL A 166 20.17 -17.90 5.04
N GLU A 167 21.11 -18.11 4.13
CA GLU A 167 22.34 -18.92 4.37
C GLU A 167 23.16 -18.43 5.57
N ASP A 168 23.14 -17.13 5.88
CA ASP A 168 23.84 -16.52 7.01
C ASP A 168 23.07 -16.61 8.34
N GLY A 169 21.94 -17.32 8.37
CA GLY A 169 21.12 -17.54 9.55
C GLY A 169 20.16 -16.40 9.88
N ARG A 170 20.14 -15.30 9.11
CA ARG A 170 19.16 -14.23 9.31
C ARG A 170 17.76 -14.70 8.93
N TRP A 171 16.78 -14.28 9.72
CA TRP A 171 15.38 -14.50 9.45
C TRP A 171 14.93 -13.61 8.29
N MET A 172 14.34 -14.23 7.26
CA MET A 172 13.89 -13.54 6.04
C MET A 172 12.37 -13.47 5.95
N SER A 173 11.69 -14.58 6.23
CA SER A 173 10.24 -14.69 6.12
C SER A 173 9.75 -15.86 6.95
N GLU A 174 8.44 -16.05 7.00
CA GLU A 174 7.84 -17.29 7.50
C GLU A 174 6.88 -17.87 6.50
N ILE A 175 6.99 -19.19 6.31
CA ILE A 175 6.22 -19.94 5.34
C ILE A 175 5.13 -20.70 6.10
N PHE A 176 3.90 -20.48 5.67
CA PHE A 176 2.70 -21.12 6.19
C PHE A 176 2.18 -22.08 5.12
N GLN A 177 1.99 -23.35 5.48
CA GLN A 177 1.56 -24.38 4.52
C GLN A 177 0.35 -25.15 5.01
N ARG A 178 -0.60 -25.39 4.11
CA ARG A 178 -1.67 -26.39 4.24
C ARG A 178 -1.89 -27.05 2.88
N PRO A 179 -2.63 -28.18 2.78
CA PRO A 179 -2.96 -28.77 1.48
C PRO A 179 -3.55 -27.72 0.53
N GLY A 180 -2.98 -27.59 -0.67
CA GLY A 180 -3.44 -26.66 -1.72
C GLY A 180 -2.93 -25.22 -1.62
N MET A 181 -2.30 -24.80 -0.51
CA MET A 181 -1.90 -23.39 -0.34
C MET A 181 -0.62 -23.22 0.47
N ARG A 182 0.27 -22.36 -0.05
CA ARG A 182 1.46 -21.85 0.63
C ARG A 182 1.36 -20.33 0.70
N VAL A 183 1.53 -19.77 1.89
CA VAL A 183 1.60 -18.33 2.15
C VAL A 183 2.99 -18.01 2.69
N GLU A 184 3.61 -16.93 2.26
CA GLU A 184 4.92 -16.50 2.74
C GLU A 184 4.81 -15.07 3.27
N LEU A 185 5.10 -14.88 4.56
CA LEU A 185 4.99 -13.59 5.22
C LEU A 185 6.37 -12.98 5.44
N PHE A 186 6.54 -11.76 4.98
CA PHE A 186 7.78 -11.00 5.14
C PHE A 186 7.63 -9.96 6.24
N PRO A 187 8.47 -10.02 7.29
CA PRO A 187 8.46 -9.05 8.37
C PRO A 187 9.30 -7.81 8.03
N ARG A 188 8.91 -6.66 8.58
CA ARG A 188 9.78 -5.49 8.72
C ARG A 188 9.58 -4.82 10.07
N GLY A 189 10.67 -4.31 10.65
CA GLY A 189 10.60 -3.48 11.86
C GLY A 189 9.69 -2.26 11.68
N GLU A 190 9.00 -1.88 12.74
CA GLU A 190 8.02 -0.79 12.72
C GLU A 190 8.66 0.56 12.38
N ALA A 191 9.81 0.85 12.98
CA ALA A 191 10.59 2.07 12.77
C ALA A 191 12.07 1.84 13.12
N ASP A 192 12.98 2.64 12.57
CA ASP A 192 14.42 2.51 12.84
C ASP A 192 14.79 2.78 14.32
N ALA A 193 13.96 3.55 15.01
CA ALA A 193 14.13 3.89 16.42
C ALA A 193 12.78 4.24 17.09
N PRO A 194 12.68 4.12 18.42
CA PRO A 194 13.65 3.51 19.34
C PRO A 194 13.75 1.97 19.17
N PRO A 195 14.72 1.28 19.81
CA PRO A 195 14.97 -0.15 19.60
C PRO A 195 13.73 -1.05 19.72
N GLU A 196 12.80 -0.71 20.61
CA GLU A 196 11.55 -1.45 20.80
C GLU A 196 10.75 -1.51 19.50
N ARG A 197 10.67 -0.40 18.76
CA ARG A 197 9.97 -0.30 17.47
C ARG A 197 10.77 -0.94 16.33
N ALA A 198 12.09 -0.92 16.39
CA ALA A 198 12.92 -1.62 15.42
C ALA A 198 12.73 -3.15 15.52
N THR A 199 12.49 -3.65 16.73
CA THR A 199 12.24 -5.09 16.96
C THR A 199 10.77 -5.50 16.82
N HIS A 200 9.83 -4.57 16.91
CA HIS A 200 8.41 -4.83 16.67
C HIS A 200 8.17 -5.07 15.17
N GLN A 201 7.77 -6.29 14.81
CA GLN A 201 7.64 -6.69 13.42
C GLN A 201 6.24 -6.45 12.89
N CYS A 202 6.17 -5.81 11.74
CA CYS A 202 4.97 -5.56 10.96
C CYS A 202 4.98 -6.44 9.70
N VAL A 203 3.81 -6.67 9.11
CA VAL A 203 3.71 -7.33 7.81
C VAL A 203 4.08 -6.34 6.72
N GLU A 204 5.16 -6.61 5.97
CA GLU A 204 5.54 -5.82 4.79
C GLU A 204 4.92 -6.37 3.51
N TRP A 205 4.91 -7.71 3.40
CA TRP A 205 4.52 -8.43 2.20
C TRP A 205 3.94 -9.81 2.56
N VAL A 206 2.87 -10.20 1.85
CA VAL A 206 2.21 -11.52 1.85
C VAL A 206 2.24 -12.17 0.46
#